data_AF-A0ABC9WAF1-F1
#
_entry.id   AF-A0ABC9WAF1-F1
#
_cell.length_a   1.000
_cell.length_b   1.000
_cell.length_c   1.000
_cell.angle_alpha   90.00
_cell.angle_beta   90.00
_cell.angle_gamma   90.00
#
_symmetry.space_group_name_H-M   'P 1'
#
loop_
_entity.id
_entity.type
_entity.pdbx_description
1 polymer ?
#
loop_
_entity_poly.entity_id
_entity_poly.type
_entity_poly.pdbx_seq_one_letter_code
_entity_poly.pdbx_strand_id
1 'polypeptide(L)'
;MRTYSITKTKSESPEKEKGKGKREKGKGKREKGKGKREKGKGKREEKRREEKRREEKRREEKRREEKRREKKKEKKRKEKKRKEKKRKEKKRKEKKRKKKREEKRRKEEKREEKRKEKRKEKKRKEKRKEKKRKEKKRKEKKRKEKKRKEKKRKEQSKAKQSKAPGTLGFWIEFMMMIESKSEPILFNDIIASYIDSGTECTFSKFAGDIKLSGAVDTPEGRDAIQRDLDRLEEWAYVNLMKFNKAKCKVLHPGQDNPQYQYRLEDEWIESSPVEKDLEIMVHEKFDMSWQCALAVQKANCILGCIKRGVTSRLREVILPLYSTLVRPHLEYCVQLWGPQYKKDMELLEQVQRRATKLTGGMEHLSYEDRLRELGLFNLEKRRLQGDLTAAFQYIKGAYKKDGERFFTKACSDRTRGNGFKLKEGKFRLDIKKKFFKNKGGEALEQVVQRSCGCPIIGSVQSQVGWGFGNLI
;
A
#
# COMPACT_ATOMS: atom_id res chain seq x y z
N MET A 1 -5.31 28.96 50.39
CA MET A 1 -4.47 28.63 51.57
C MET A 1 -3.15 29.41 51.48
N ARG A 2 -2.90 30.23 52.51
CA ARG A 2 -1.65 30.93 52.91
C ARG A 2 -0.98 31.91 51.93
N THR A 3 -1.40 33.16 52.08
CA THR A 3 -0.68 34.43 51.94
C THR A 3 0.40 34.61 53.02
N TYR A 4 1.41 35.46 52.79
CA TYR A 4 1.92 36.42 53.79
C TYR A 4 2.59 37.64 53.12
N SER A 5 2.13 38.81 53.53
CA SER A 5 2.71 40.15 53.33
C SER A 5 3.22 40.61 54.70
N ILE A 6 4.37 41.27 54.81
CA ILE A 6 4.75 42.03 56.01
C ILE A 6 5.44 43.35 55.63
N THR A 7 4.91 44.40 56.26
CA THR A 7 5.30 45.80 56.36
C THR A 7 6.14 46.07 57.62
N LYS A 8 6.88 47.20 57.64
CA LYS A 8 7.13 48.15 58.78
C LYS A 8 7.92 49.35 58.21
N THR A 9 7.48 50.62 58.14
CA THR A 9 7.14 51.65 59.17
C THR A 9 8.25 51.87 60.22
N LYS A 10 8.60 53.06 60.74
CA LYS A 10 8.38 54.52 60.51
C LYS A 10 9.18 55.20 61.66
N SER A 11 9.75 56.40 61.47
CA SER A 11 9.96 57.42 62.54
C SER A 11 10.25 58.76 61.83
N GLU A 12 9.26 59.63 61.61
CA GLU A 12 8.71 60.66 62.51
C GLU A 12 9.75 61.68 63.02
N SER A 13 9.68 62.88 62.42
CA SER A 13 10.14 64.16 62.98
C SER A 13 8.96 64.85 63.66
N PRO A 14 9.15 65.56 64.79
CA PRO A 14 8.18 66.52 65.28
C PRO A 14 8.60 67.98 65.00
N GLU A 15 7.61 68.80 64.66
CA GLU A 15 7.65 70.26 64.71
C GLU A 15 7.92 70.77 66.13
N LYS A 16 8.58 71.93 66.25
CA LYS A 16 8.27 72.92 67.29
C LYS A 16 8.55 74.33 66.77
N GLU A 17 7.52 75.15 66.89
CA GLU A 17 7.48 76.60 66.69
C GLU A 17 7.66 77.32 68.05
N LYS A 18 8.05 78.60 67.97
CA LYS A 18 7.87 79.75 68.91
C LYS A 18 9.14 80.35 69.51
N GLY A 19 9.22 81.69 69.43
CA GLY A 19 9.70 82.53 70.55
C GLY A 19 10.67 83.66 70.20
N LYS A 20 10.20 84.92 70.29
CA LYS A 20 10.94 86.20 70.16
C LYS A 20 11.92 86.43 71.34
N GLY A 21 13.00 87.20 71.13
CA GLY A 21 13.82 87.78 72.22
C GLY A 21 14.99 88.68 71.77
N LYS A 22 15.09 89.88 72.34
CA LYS A 22 15.89 91.09 72.00
C LYS A 22 17.42 91.06 72.30
N ARG A 23 18.15 91.98 71.61
CA ARG A 23 19.34 92.82 72.01
C ARG A 23 20.62 92.09 72.48
N GLU A 24 21.86 92.58 72.42
CA GLU A 24 22.53 93.79 71.93
C GLU A 24 24.04 93.47 71.84
N LYS A 25 24.77 94.24 71.00
CA LYS A 25 26.18 94.67 71.11
C LYS A 25 27.32 93.64 71.20
N GLY A 26 28.32 93.86 70.32
CA GLY A 26 29.65 93.27 70.44
C GLY A 26 30.55 93.55 69.24
N LYS A 27 30.74 94.83 68.88
CA LYS A 27 31.85 95.24 68.00
C LYS A 27 33.16 94.95 68.72
N GLY A 28 34.08 94.25 68.07
CA GLY A 28 35.49 94.28 68.47
C GLY A 28 36.29 93.04 68.13
N LYS A 29 36.98 93.09 66.98
CA LYS A 29 38.45 92.98 66.88
C LYS A 29 38.87 92.36 65.54
N ARG A 30 39.48 93.25 64.76
CA ARG A 30 40.80 93.05 64.13
C ARG A 30 40.91 91.94 63.10
N GLU A 31 40.69 92.35 61.86
CA GLU A 31 41.76 92.47 60.87
C GLU A 31 43.07 91.71 61.16
N LYS A 32 43.03 90.38 61.19
CA LYS A 32 44.17 89.49 60.88
C LYS A 32 43.64 88.21 60.23
N GLY A 33 42.85 88.34 59.17
CA GLY A 33 42.18 87.18 58.56
C GLY A 33 41.85 87.27 57.09
N LYS A 34 42.09 88.40 56.41
CA LYS A 34 41.80 88.52 54.96
C LYS A 34 42.82 87.74 54.11
N GLY A 35 44.12 87.82 54.41
CA GLY A 35 45.15 87.04 53.70
C GLY A 35 45.13 85.51 53.94
N LYS A 36 44.63 85.02 55.09
CA LYS A 36 44.48 83.58 55.37
C LYS A 36 43.16 83.01 54.81
N ARG A 37 42.06 83.78 54.77
CA ARG A 37 40.78 83.36 54.17
C ARG A 37 40.82 83.30 52.64
N GLU A 38 41.57 84.19 51.97
CA GLU A 38 41.78 84.11 50.52
C GLU A 38 42.73 82.97 50.12
N LYS A 39 43.84 82.77 50.84
CA LYS A 39 44.71 81.58 50.66
C LYS A 39 43.97 80.26 50.92
N GLY A 40 43.05 80.24 51.90
CA GLY A 40 42.21 79.07 52.21
C GLY A 40 41.10 78.81 51.18
N LYS A 41 40.52 79.87 50.58
CA LYS A 41 39.58 79.75 49.46
C LYS A 41 40.27 79.26 48.18
N GLY A 42 41.43 79.82 47.84
CA GLY A 42 42.25 79.37 46.70
C GLY A 42 42.64 77.90 46.81
N LYS A 43 43.15 77.45 47.97
CA LYS A 43 43.48 76.03 48.21
C LYS A 43 42.27 75.09 48.14
N ARG A 44 41.08 75.53 48.57
CA ARG A 44 39.84 74.73 48.45
C ARG A 44 39.35 74.64 47.00
N GLU A 45 39.46 75.72 46.24
CA GLU A 45 39.12 75.73 44.82
C GLU A 45 40.08 74.87 44.00
N GLU A 46 41.39 74.97 44.28
CA GLU A 46 42.42 74.14 43.68
C GLU A 46 42.19 72.66 43.98
N LYS A 47 41.90 72.29 45.24
CA LYS A 47 41.54 70.92 45.63
C LYS A 47 40.29 70.40 44.90
N ARG A 48 39.26 71.25 44.72
CA ARG A 48 38.07 70.89 43.92
C ARG A 48 38.38 70.72 42.45
N ARG A 49 39.26 71.56 41.87
CA ARG A 49 39.71 71.42 40.47
C ARG A 49 40.54 70.15 40.30
N GLU A 50 41.38 69.82 41.27
CA GLU A 50 42.19 68.60 41.27
C GLU A 50 41.31 67.34 41.41
N GLU A 51 40.30 67.37 42.29
CA GLU A 51 39.31 66.30 42.43
C GLU A 51 38.50 66.09 41.15
N LYS A 52 38.05 67.16 40.50
CA LYS A 52 37.40 67.08 39.17
C LYS A 52 38.31 66.46 38.12
N ARG A 53 39.60 66.83 38.07
CA ARG A 53 40.60 66.22 37.17
C ARG A 53 40.80 64.74 37.47
N ARG A 54 40.82 64.34 38.75
CA ARG A 54 40.92 62.92 39.16
C ARG A 54 39.67 62.14 38.78
N GLU A 55 38.48 62.73 38.94
CA GLU A 55 37.22 62.11 38.55
C GLU A 55 37.11 61.95 37.03
N GLU A 56 37.52 62.95 36.27
CA GLU A 56 37.59 62.89 34.81
C GLU A 56 38.54 61.80 34.33
N LYS A 57 39.74 61.69 34.93
CA LYS A 57 40.68 60.58 34.67
C LYS A 57 40.06 59.21 34.95
N ARG A 58 39.34 59.05 36.07
CA ARG A 58 38.61 57.81 36.40
C ARG A 58 37.51 57.49 35.39
N ARG A 59 36.76 58.50 34.93
CA ARG A 59 35.72 58.34 33.89
C ARG A 59 36.35 57.94 32.55
N GLU A 60 37.48 58.53 32.19
CA GLU A 60 38.21 58.20 30.96
C GLU A 60 38.77 56.77 31.02
N GLU A 61 39.34 56.36 32.16
CA GLU A 61 39.83 55.00 32.38
C GLU A 61 38.71 53.96 32.26
N LYS A 62 37.54 54.22 32.87
CA LYS A 62 36.34 53.38 32.72
C LYS A 62 35.92 53.25 31.25
N ARG A 63 35.90 54.36 30.49
CA ARG A 63 35.60 54.34 29.04
C ARG A 63 36.62 53.51 28.26
N ARG A 64 37.91 53.60 28.60
CA ARG A 64 38.99 52.80 27.97
C ARG A 64 38.83 51.31 28.30
N GLU A 65 38.47 50.97 29.54
CA GLU A 65 38.23 49.59 29.95
C GLU A 65 37.01 48.98 29.25
N GLU A 66 35.93 49.75 29.13
CA GLU A 66 34.73 49.34 28.40
C GLU A 66 35.03 49.06 26.92
N LYS A 67 35.75 49.96 26.24
CA LYS A 67 36.24 49.75 24.87
C LYS A 67 37.10 48.47 24.75
N ARG A 68 37.94 48.16 25.74
CA ARG A 68 38.72 46.91 25.78
C ARG A 68 37.81 45.68 25.94
N ARG A 69 36.78 45.75 26.79
CA ARG A 69 35.79 44.67 26.98
C ARG A 69 34.98 44.43 25.72
N GLU A 70 34.55 45.47 25.01
CA GLU A 70 33.85 45.36 23.73
C GLU A 70 34.72 44.72 22.65
N LYS A 71 35.97 45.17 22.48
CA LYS A 71 36.93 44.54 21.55
C LYS A 71 37.13 43.05 21.84
N LYS A 72 37.22 42.65 23.12
CA LYS A 72 37.29 41.23 23.53
C LYS A 72 36.01 40.47 23.16
N LYS A 73 34.82 41.04 23.39
CA LYS A 73 33.53 40.43 23.00
C LYS A 73 33.43 40.27 21.48
N GLU A 74 33.85 41.26 20.72
CA GLU A 74 33.85 41.21 19.25
C GLU A 74 34.81 40.13 18.72
N LYS A 75 36.02 40.03 19.27
CA LYS A 75 36.98 38.97 18.93
C LYS A 75 36.39 37.58 19.18
N LYS A 76 35.74 37.37 20.34
CA LYS A 76 35.02 36.11 20.66
C LYS A 76 33.89 35.81 19.66
N ARG A 77 33.10 36.81 19.27
CA ARG A 77 32.05 36.67 18.25
C ARG A 77 32.63 36.26 16.89
N LYS A 78 33.71 36.92 16.44
CA LYS A 78 34.42 36.59 15.19
C LYS A 78 34.97 35.16 15.21
N GLU A 79 35.56 34.73 16.33
CA GLU A 79 36.06 33.37 16.50
C GLU A 79 34.93 32.31 16.47
N LYS A 80 33.80 32.57 17.15
CA LYS A 80 32.62 31.70 17.12
C LYS A 80 32.10 31.53 15.69
N LYS A 81 31.97 32.63 14.94
CA LYS A 81 31.58 32.61 13.51
C LYS A 81 32.56 31.78 12.65
N ARG A 82 33.87 31.92 12.86
CA ARG A 82 34.90 31.11 12.18
C ARG A 82 34.77 29.62 12.48
N LYS A 83 34.59 29.24 13.75
CA LYS A 83 34.40 27.84 14.17
C LYS A 83 33.12 27.24 13.56
N GLU A 84 32.03 28.02 13.52
CA GLU A 84 30.78 27.59 12.91
C GLU A 84 30.90 27.40 11.39
N LYS A 85 31.59 28.31 10.68
CA LYS A 85 31.88 28.17 9.25
C LYS A 85 32.68 26.89 8.96
N LYS A 86 33.73 26.61 9.74
CA LYS A 86 34.52 25.36 9.65
C LYS A 86 33.66 24.11 9.89
N ARG A 87 32.77 24.13 10.88
CA ARG A 87 31.82 23.02 11.15
C ARG A 87 30.86 22.79 9.99
N LYS A 88 30.27 23.87 9.43
CA LYS A 88 29.38 23.80 8.26
C LYS A 88 30.11 23.25 7.03
N GLU A 89 31.35 23.64 6.80
CA GLU A 89 32.17 23.12 5.71
C GLU A 89 32.51 21.63 5.88
N LYS A 90 32.90 21.20 7.09
CA LYS A 90 33.14 19.78 7.40
C LYS A 90 31.90 18.92 7.12
N LYS A 91 30.72 19.36 7.58
CA LYS A 91 29.43 18.71 7.31
C LYS A 91 29.14 18.63 5.80
N ARG A 92 29.42 19.69 5.03
CA ARG A 92 29.26 19.69 3.56
C ARG A 92 30.20 18.67 2.88
N LYS A 93 31.48 18.61 3.29
CA LYS A 93 32.46 17.65 2.75
C LYS A 93 32.05 16.21 3.06
N GLU A 94 31.58 15.95 4.27
CA GLU A 94 31.09 14.63 4.69
C GLU A 94 29.84 14.20 3.91
N LYS A 95 28.87 15.11 3.73
CA LYS A 95 27.68 14.85 2.90
C LYS A 95 28.04 14.53 1.45
N LYS A 96 29.03 15.24 0.86
CA LYS A 96 29.57 14.93 -0.47
C LYS A 96 30.22 13.54 -0.52
N ARG A 97 31.01 13.16 0.49
CA ARG A 97 31.63 11.82 0.58
C ARG A 97 30.59 10.71 0.71
N LYS A 98 29.56 10.89 1.54
CA LYS A 98 28.45 9.93 1.70
C LYS A 98 27.69 9.74 0.38
N LYS A 99 27.38 10.84 -0.32
CA LYS A 99 26.74 10.79 -1.65
C LYS A 99 27.59 10.01 -2.68
N LYS A 100 28.91 10.24 -2.73
CA LYS A 100 29.82 9.49 -3.62
C LYS A 100 29.85 7.98 -3.29
N ARG A 101 29.87 7.60 -2.00
CA ARG A 101 29.85 6.19 -1.58
C ARG A 101 28.54 5.51 -1.96
N GLU A 102 27.42 6.19 -1.77
CA GLU A 102 26.09 5.68 -2.14
C GLU A 102 25.96 5.50 -3.66
N GLU A 103 26.47 6.46 -4.45
CA GLU A 103 26.49 6.33 -5.90
C GLU A 103 27.35 5.15 -6.37
N LYS A 104 28.50 4.91 -5.74
CA LYS A 104 29.35 3.74 -6.03
C LYS A 104 28.62 2.43 -5.75
N ARG A 105 27.94 2.32 -4.59
CA ARG A 105 27.12 1.14 -4.24
C ARG A 105 26.01 0.89 -5.26
N ARG A 106 25.25 1.93 -5.65
CA ARG A 106 24.19 1.81 -6.67
C ARG A 106 24.74 1.34 -8.03
N LYS A 107 25.94 1.80 -8.42
CA LYS A 107 26.60 1.35 -9.66
C LYS A 107 27.01 -0.11 -9.58
N GLU A 108 27.45 -0.58 -8.42
CA GLU A 108 27.83 -1.97 -8.17
C GLU A 108 26.62 -2.92 -8.14
N GLU A 109 25.54 -2.55 -7.45
CA GLU A 109 24.27 -3.28 -7.44
C GLU A 109 23.73 -3.49 -8.86
N LYS A 110 23.73 -2.44 -9.69
CA LYS A 110 23.32 -2.54 -11.10
C LYS A 110 24.21 -3.50 -11.92
N ARG A 111 25.51 -3.55 -11.62
CA ARG A 111 26.44 -4.49 -12.30
C ARG A 111 26.17 -5.93 -11.86
N GLU A 112 25.88 -6.14 -10.59
CA GLU A 112 25.54 -7.46 -10.05
C GLU A 112 24.20 -7.98 -10.59
N GLU A 113 23.19 -7.12 -10.69
CA GLU A 113 21.89 -7.44 -11.28
C GLU A 113 22.04 -7.88 -12.75
N LYS A 114 22.81 -7.13 -13.55
CA LYS A 114 23.14 -7.52 -14.94
C LYS A 114 23.86 -8.87 -15.01
N ARG A 115 24.74 -9.19 -14.05
CA ARG A 115 25.42 -10.50 -13.97
C ARG A 115 24.43 -11.62 -13.64
N LYS A 116 23.51 -11.39 -12.70
CA LYS A 116 22.44 -12.35 -12.32
C LYS A 116 21.51 -12.62 -13.49
N GLU A 117 21.13 -11.59 -14.24
CA GLU A 117 20.29 -11.72 -15.44
C GLU A 117 20.99 -12.54 -16.54
N LYS A 118 22.25 -12.23 -16.86
CA LYS A 118 23.04 -13.04 -17.81
C LYS A 118 23.15 -14.51 -17.41
N ARG A 119 23.31 -14.80 -16.10
CA ARG A 119 23.31 -16.19 -15.58
C ARG A 119 21.95 -16.87 -15.76
N LYS A 120 20.84 -16.18 -15.48
CA LYS A 120 19.47 -16.68 -15.69
C LYS A 120 19.21 -16.96 -17.18
N GLU A 121 19.64 -16.08 -18.07
CA GLU A 121 19.50 -16.25 -19.51
C GLU A 121 20.30 -17.45 -20.02
N LYS A 122 21.55 -17.63 -19.55
CA LYS A 122 22.37 -18.81 -19.87
C LYS A 122 21.66 -20.11 -19.48
N LYS A 123 21.13 -20.19 -18.24
CA LYS A 123 20.35 -21.35 -17.77
C LYS A 123 19.10 -21.60 -18.62
N ARG A 124 18.39 -20.55 -19.05
CA ARG A 124 17.22 -20.67 -19.96
C ARG A 124 17.61 -21.22 -21.32
N LYS A 125 18.72 -20.74 -21.91
CA LYS A 125 19.26 -21.25 -23.19
C LYS A 125 19.65 -22.72 -23.10
N GLU A 126 20.27 -23.13 -21.99
CA GLU A 126 20.65 -24.51 -21.73
C GLU A 126 19.42 -25.44 -21.60
N LYS A 127 18.41 -25.05 -20.80
CA LYS A 127 17.13 -25.78 -20.71
C LYS A 127 16.43 -25.91 -22.06
N ARG A 128 16.46 -24.87 -22.91
CA ARG A 128 15.91 -24.94 -24.28
C ARG A 128 16.67 -25.97 -25.15
N LYS A 129 18.00 -25.99 -25.08
CA LYS A 129 18.82 -26.98 -25.81
C LYS A 129 18.53 -28.40 -25.33
N GLU A 130 18.39 -28.61 -24.02
CA GLU A 130 18.05 -29.91 -23.45
C GLU A 130 16.65 -30.39 -23.87
N LYS A 131 15.65 -29.50 -23.83
CA LYS A 131 14.29 -29.79 -24.31
C LYS A 131 14.29 -30.23 -25.78
N LYS A 132 15.02 -29.51 -26.65
CA LYS A 132 15.19 -29.89 -28.07
C LYS A 132 15.84 -31.27 -28.24
N ARG A 133 16.86 -31.61 -27.43
CA ARG A 133 17.49 -32.94 -27.44
C ARG A 133 16.53 -34.04 -27.02
N LYS A 134 15.77 -33.84 -25.94
CA LYS A 134 14.76 -34.81 -25.45
C LYS A 134 13.65 -35.03 -26.50
N GLU A 135 13.19 -33.96 -27.14
CA GLU A 135 12.19 -34.03 -28.21
C GLU A 135 12.71 -34.80 -29.42
N LYS A 136 13.95 -34.55 -29.86
CA LYS A 136 14.59 -35.29 -30.96
C LYS A 136 14.66 -36.79 -30.64
N LYS A 137 15.08 -37.16 -29.43
CA LYS A 137 15.09 -38.57 -28.97
C LYS A 137 13.68 -39.20 -28.96
N ARG A 138 12.66 -38.46 -28.52
CA ARG A 138 11.27 -38.95 -28.52
C ARG A 138 10.74 -39.18 -29.94
N LYS A 139 11.00 -38.25 -30.87
CA LYS A 139 10.64 -38.40 -32.30
C LYS A 139 11.33 -39.61 -32.92
N GLU A 140 12.60 -39.84 -32.62
CA GLU A 140 13.33 -41.00 -33.10
C GLU A 140 12.77 -42.32 -32.55
N LYS A 141 12.46 -42.38 -31.24
CA LYS A 141 11.82 -43.55 -30.61
C LYS A 141 10.47 -43.86 -31.26
N LYS A 142 9.62 -42.85 -31.47
CA LYS A 142 8.34 -42.99 -32.18
C LYS A 142 8.53 -43.52 -33.62
N ARG A 143 9.55 -43.04 -34.34
CA ARG A 143 9.85 -43.50 -35.71
C ARG A 143 10.28 -44.97 -35.73
N LYS A 144 11.12 -45.40 -34.79
CA LYS A 144 11.53 -46.82 -34.63
C LYS A 144 10.34 -47.71 -34.27
N GLU A 145 9.47 -47.25 -33.38
CA GLU A 145 8.26 -47.98 -32.99
C GLU A 145 7.25 -48.09 -34.14
N LYS A 146 7.04 -47.01 -34.92
CA LYS A 146 6.19 -47.03 -36.11
C LYS A 146 6.70 -48.07 -37.12
N LYS A 147 8.01 -48.12 -37.39
CA LYS A 147 8.62 -49.15 -38.26
C LYS A 147 8.39 -50.58 -37.73
N ARG A 148 8.50 -50.81 -36.42
CA ARG A 148 8.21 -52.12 -35.79
C ARG A 148 6.73 -52.50 -35.93
N LYS A 149 5.82 -51.57 -35.65
CA LYS A 149 4.37 -51.78 -35.78
C LYS A 149 3.97 -52.03 -37.24
N GLU A 150 4.59 -51.34 -38.19
CA GLU A 150 4.36 -51.56 -39.61
C GLU A 150 4.86 -52.94 -40.07
N LYS A 151 6.04 -53.39 -39.59
CA LYS A 151 6.52 -54.75 -39.82
C LYS A 151 5.53 -55.80 -39.28
N LYS A 152 5.08 -55.64 -38.02
CA LYS A 152 4.05 -56.49 -37.41
C LYS A 152 2.72 -56.46 -38.15
N ARG A 153 2.31 -55.30 -38.69
CA ARG A 153 1.09 -55.16 -39.50
C ARG A 153 1.22 -55.86 -40.85
N LYS A 154 2.38 -55.82 -41.50
CA LYS A 154 2.64 -56.58 -42.74
C LYS A 154 2.66 -58.10 -42.48
N GLU A 155 3.15 -58.53 -41.32
CA GLU A 155 3.03 -59.92 -40.85
C GLU A 155 1.57 -60.29 -40.53
N GLN A 156 0.83 -59.40 -39.84
CA GLN A 156 -0.60 -59.62 -39.53
C GLN A 156 -1.52 -59.50 -40.74
N SER A 157 -1.22 -58.68 -41.75
CA SER A 157 -2.03 -58.57 -42.97
C SER A 157 -1.86 -59.80 -43.85
N LYS A 158 -0.67 -60.42 -43.86
CA LYS A 158 -0.48 -61.78 -44.38
C LYS A 158 -1.32 -62.81 -43.62
N ALA A 159 -1.53 -62.60 -42.31
CA ALA A 159 -2.39 -63.46 -41.47
C ALA A 159 -3.89 -63.11 -41.49
N LYS A 160 -4.28 -61.93 -42.00
CA LYS A 160 -5.64 -61.36 -41.95
C LYS A 160 -6.26 -61.12 -43.33
N GLN A 161 -5.83 -61.86 -44.34
CA GLN A 161 -6.66 -62.06 -45.55
C GLN A 161 -7.97 -62.83 -45.24
N SER A 162 -8.26 -63.09 -43.95
CA SER A 162 -9.56 -63.41 -43.41
C SER A 162 -10.11 -62.25 -42.55
N LYS A 163 -11.28 -61.73 -42.99
CA LYS A 163 -12.27 -60.90 -42.28
C LYS A 163 -12.09 -59.36 -42.31
N ALA A 164 -13.18 -58.73 -42.74
CA ALA A 164 -13.38 -57.34 -43.15
C ALA A 164 -13.70 -56.36 -41.99
N PRO A 165 -13.65 -55.03 -42.23
CA PRO A 165 -13.62 -54.01 -41.19
C PRO A 165 -14.86 -53.09 -41.16
N GLY A 166 -15.14 -52.51 -40.00
CA GLY A 166 -16.01 -51.34 -39.87
C GLY A 166 -15.82 -50.73 -38.50
N THR A 167 -15.23 -49.53 -38.41
CA THR A 167 -15.19 -48.58 -37.25
C THR A 167 -14.06 -47.54 -37.29
N LEU A 168 -13.20 -47.50 -38.32
CA LEU A 168 -12.06 -46.57 -38.33
C LEU A 168 -12.36 -45.12 -38.77
N GLY A 169 -13.53 -44.86 -39.38
CA GLY A 169 -13.85 -43.54 -39.95
C GLY A 169 -14.06 -42.44 -38.91
N PHE A 170 -14.67 -42.77 -37.78
CA PHE A 170 -15.09 -41.79 -36.76
C PHE A 170 -13.91 -41.11 -36.03
N TRP A 171 -12.77 -41.79 -35.94
CA TRP A 171 -11.60 -41.30 -35.21
C TRP A 171 -10.74 -40.29 -35.99
N ILE A 172 -10.90 -40.22 -37.31
CA ILE A 172 -10.10 -39.32 -38.17
C ILE A 172 -10.71 -37.92 -38.18
N GLU A 173 -12.04 -37.79 -38.17
CA GLU A 173 -12.72 -36.49 -38.10
C GLU A 173 -12.50 -35.78 -36.75
N PHE A 174 -12.45 -36.52 -35.64
CA PHE A 174 -12.24 -35.95 -34.30
C PHE A 174 -10.86 -35.29 -34.12
N MET A 175 -9.83 -35.80 -34.80
CA MET A 175 -8.46 -35.27 -34.70
C MET A 175 -8.24 -34.00 -35.55
N MET A 176 -8.98 -33.80 -36.64
CA MET A 176 -8.85 -32.61 -37.50
C MET A 176 -9.54 -31.37 -36.90
N MET A 177 -10.43 -31.55 -35.93
CA MET A 177 -11.19 -30.46 -35.30
C MET A 177 -10.39 -29.70 -34.21
N ILE A 178 -9.21 -30.20 -33.82
CA ILE A 178 -8.37 -29.68 -32.73
C ILE A 178 -7.44 -28.50 -33.15
N GLU A 179 -7.34 -28.15 -34.43
CA GLU A 179 -6.39 -27.11 -34.92
C GLU A 179 -7.00 -25.70 -35.16
N SER A 180 -8.27 -25.46 -34.81
CA SER A 180 -8.94 -24.18 -35.08
C SER A 180 -9.12 -23.28 -33.83
N LYS A 181 -9.25 -21.96 -34.03
CA LYS A 181 -9.34 -20.88 -33.00
C LYS A 181 -10.50 -21.00 -31.99
N SER A 182 -11.25 -22.11 -31.97
CA SER A 182 -12.33 -22.43 -31.03
C SER A 182 -11.91 -23.32 -29.84
N GLU A 183 -10.61 -23.63 -29.71
CA GLU A 183 -10.03 -24.45 -28.62
C GLU A 183 -10.58 -24.15 -27.20
N PRO A 184 -10.77 -22.88 -26.76
CA PRO A 184 -11.20 -22.61 -25.38
C PRO A 184 -12.66 -22.95 -25.12
N ILE A 185 -13.53 -22.85 -26.12
CA ILE A 185 -14.98 -23.02 -25.96
C ILE A 185 -15.32 -24.50 -25.92
N LEU A 186 -14.81 -25.27 -26.90
CA LEU A 186 -15.00 -26.72 -26.95
C LEU A 186 -14.38 -27.43 -25.74
N PHE A 187 -13.21 -26.99 -25.28
CA PHE A 187 -12.60 -27.50 -24.05
C PHE A 187 -13.44 -27.17 -22.80
N ASN A 188 -14.11 -26.02 -22.78
CA ASN A 188 -15.01 -25.63 -21.69
C ASN A 188 -16.28 -26.46 -21.66
N ASP A 189 -16.90 -26.67 -22.82
CA ASP A 189 -18.15 -27.41 -22.94
C ASP A 189 -17.95 -28.91 -22.63
N ILE A 190 -16.83 -29.52 -23.08
CA ILE A 190 -16.52 -30.94 -22.83
C ILE A 190 -16.24 -31.21 -21.34
N ILE A 191 -15.57 -30.29 -20.63
CA ILE A 191 -15.38 -30.42 -19.19
C ILE A 191 -16.69 -30.15 -18.44
N ALA A 192 -17.50 -29.20 -18.89
CA ALA A 192 -18.79 -28.90 -18.26
C ALA A 192 -19.73 -30.12 -18.31
N SER A 193 -19.83 -30.80 -19.46
CA SER A 193 -20.63 -32.03 -19.57
C SER A 193 -20.18 -33.15 -18.63
N TYR A 194 -18.90 -33.16 -18.24
CA TYR A 194 -18.35 -34.11 -17.28
C TYR A 194 -18.65 -33.72 -15.82
N ILE A 195 -18.49 -32.43 -15.49
CA ILE A 195 -18.77 -31.89 -14.15
C ILE A 195 -20.25 -32.05 -13.80
N ASP A 196 -21.15 -31.95 -14.77
CA ASP A 196 -22.59 -32.12 -14.53
C ASP A 196 -23.00 -33.60 -14.28
N SER A 197 -22.08 -34.55 -14.43
CA SER A 197 -22.33 -35.99 -14.24
C SER A 197 -21.96 -36.49 -12.83
N GLY A 198 -22.81 -36.19 -11.84
CA GLY A 198 -22.80 -36.89 -10.55
C GLY A 198 -21.61 -36.60 -9.63
N THR A 199 -20.99 -35.42 -9.74
CA THR A 199 -19.96 -34.96 -8.81
C THR A 199 -20.58 -34.56 -7.46
N GLU A 200 -19.94 -34.97 -6.36
CA GLU A 200 -20.39 -34.63 -5.01
C GLU A 200 -19.79 -33.28 -4.54
N CYS A 201 -18.66 -32.88 -5.12
CA CYS A 201 -17.95 -31.65 -4.78
C CYS A 201 -18.37 -30.45 -5.64
N THR A 202 -18.07 -29.24 -5.16
CA THR A 202 -18.23 -28.00 -5.94
C THR A 202 -17.01 -27.81 -6.85
N PHE A 203 -17.27 -27.74 -8.15
CA PHE A 203 -16.27 -27.46 -9.17
C PHE A 203 -16.26 -26.00 -9.60
N SER A 204 -15.07 -25.44 -9.78
CA SER A 204 -14.88 -24.13 -10.41
C SER A 204 -13.82 -24.24 -11.49
N LYS A 205 -14.12 -23.76 -12.69
CA LYS A 205 -13.23 -23.82 -13.85
C LYS A 205 -12.93 -22.43 -14.37
N PHE A 206 -11.66 -22.21 -14.72
CA PHE A 206 -11.24 -21.07 -15.53
C PHE A 206 -10.16 -21.49 -16.52
N ALA A 207 -10.51 -21.51 -17.81
CA ALA A 207 -9.64 -22.03 -18.87
C ALA A 207 -9.08 -23.42 -18.51
N GLY A 208 -7.76 -23.55 -18.37
CA GLY A 208 -7.10 -24.80 -18.00
C GLY A 208 -6.98 -25.08 -16.50
N ASP A 209 -7.40 -24.15 -15.64
CA ASP A 209 -7.34 -24.31 -14.18
C ASP A 209 -8.69 -24.84 -13.67
N ILE A 210 -8.66 -25.96 -12.95
CA ILE A 210 -9.83 -26.62 -12.35
C ILE A 210 -9.62 -26.63 -10.84
N LYS A 211 -10.66 -26.28 -10.09
CA LYS A 211 -10.68 -26.30 -8.64
C LYS A 211 -11.78 -27.22 -8.16
N LEU A 212 -11.41 -28.11 -7.26
CA LEU A 212 -12.30 -28.99 -6.54
C LEU A 212 -12.41 -28.49 -5.10
N SER A 213 -13.63 -28.32 -4.61
CA SER A 213 -13.87 -27.88 -3.24
C SER A 213 -15.04 -28.64 -2.62
N GLY A 214 -14.90 -29.04 -1.36
CA GLY A 214 -15.90 -29.80 -0.62
C GLY A 214 -15.72 -29.61 0.89
N ALA A 215 -16.76 -29.94 1.66
CA ALA A 215 -16.65 -30.03 3.11
C ALA A 215 -15.96 -31.35 3.48
N VAL A 216 -15.04 -31.31 4.44
CA VAL A 216 -14.20 -32.46 4.83
C VAL A 216 -14.26 -32.72 6.34
N ASP A 217 -15.35 -32.32 6.97
CA ASP A 217 -15.54 -32.47 8.41
C ASP A 217 -15.72 -33.96 8.80
N THR A 218 -15.99 -34.82 7.82
CA THR A 218 -16.15 -36.27 7.99
C THR A 218 -15.27 -37.06 7.01
N PRO A 219 -14.95 -38.33 7.31
CA PRO A 219 -14.22 -39.22 6.38
C PRO A 219 -14.91 -39.37 5.02
N GLU A 220 -16.24 -39.37 4.99
CA GLU A 220 -17.02 -39.47 3.75
C GLU A 220 -16.76 -38.25 2.84
N GLY A 221 -16.61 -37.06 3.41
CA GLY A 221 -16.26 -35.84 2.66
C GLY A 221 -14.85 -35.91 2.05
N ARG A 222 -13.90 -36.52 2.76
CA ARG A 222 -12.56 -36.83 2.21
C ARG A 222 -12.68 -37.79 1.01
N ASP A 223 -13.42 -38.87 1.19
CA ASP A 223 -13.55 -39.92 0.17
C ASP A 223 -14.33 -39.41 -1.06
N ALA A 224 -15.28 -38.49 -0.88
CA ALA A 224 -15.96 -37.78 -1.97
C ALA A 224 -14.97 -36.96 -2.82
N ILE A 225 -14.09 -36.17 -2.18
CA ILE A 225 -13.07 -35.39 -2.89
C ILE A 225 -12.10 -36.31 -3.63
N GLN A 226 -11.67 -37.42 -3.03
CA GLN A 226 -10.78 -38.37 -3.71
C GLN A 226 -11.48 -39.04 -4.91
N ARG A 227 -12.75 -39.47 -4.76
CA ARG A 227 -13.54 -40.04 -5.86
C ARG A 227 -13.69 -39.06 -7.03
N ASP A 228 -13.98 -37.80 -6.75
CA ASP A 228 -14.08 -36.76 -7.80
C ASP A 228 -12.72 -36.43 -8.44
N LEU A 229 -11.62 -36.58 -7.70
CA LEU A 229 -10.26 -36.44 -8.23
C LEU A 229 -9.86 -37.62 -9.13
N ASP A 230 -10.16 -38.85 -8.73
CA ASP A 230 -9.90 -40.06 -9.52
C ASP A 230 -10.70 -40.04 -10.83
N ARG A 231 -11.94 -39.57 -10.76
CA ARG A 231 -12.82 -39.26 -11.88
C ARG A 231 -12.17 -38.28 -12.86
N LEU A 232 -11.71 -37.13 -12.35
CA LEU A 232 -10.98 -36.14 -13.17
C LEU A 232 -9.73 -36.74 -13.84
N GLU A 233 -9.03 -37.64 -13.16
CA GLU A 233 -7.88 -38.35 -13.72
C GLU A 233 -8.28 -39.28 -14.87
N GLU A 234 -9.32 -40.09 -14.69
CA GLU A 234 -9.86 -40.95 -15.73
C GLU A 234 -10.31 -40.15 -16.95
N TRP A 235 -11.03 -39.05 -16.73
CA TRP A 235 -11.43 -38.13 -17.79
C TRP A 235 -10.21 -37.58 -18.54
N ALA A 236 -9.18 -37.13 -17.82
CA ALA A 236 -7.96 -36.62 -18.44
C ALA A 236 -7.26 -37.72 -19.26
N TYR A 237 -7.25 -38.95 -18.77
CA TYR A 237 -6.69 -40.10 -19.47
C TYR A 237 -7.45 -40.41 -20.77
N VAL A 238 -8.79 -40.49 -20.74
CA VAL A 238 -9.64 -40.73 -21.92
C VAL A 238 -9.45 -39.63 -22.97
N ASN A 239 -9.32 -38.38 -22.52
CA ASN A 239 -9.13 -37.23 -23.41
C ASN A 239 -7.66 -36.98 -23.80
N LEU A 240 -6.75 -37.91 -23.46
CA LEU A 240 -5.32 -37.83 -23.77
C LEU A 240 -4.63 -36.56 -23.23
N MET A 241 -5.16 -36.04 -22.13
CA MET A 241 -4.63 -34.90 -21.38
C MET A 241 -3.77 -35.38 -20.21
N LYS A 242 -2.97 -34.47 -19.64
CA LYS A 242 -2.14 -34.79 -18.48
C LYS A 242 -2.10 -33.63 -17.49
N PHE A 243 -2.29 -33.94 -16.22
CA PHE A 243 -2.14 -32.97 -15.15
C PHE A 243 -0.69 -32.51 -14.97
N ASN A 244 -0.53 -31.23 -14.64
CA ASN A 244 0.76 -30.69 -14.23
C ASN A 244 0.91 -30.83 -12.72
N LYS A 245 1.36 -32.01 -12.27
CA LYS A 245 1.49 -32.37 -10.84
C LYS A 245 2.17 -31.30 -9.98
N ALA A 246 3.22 -30.67 -10.50
CA ALA A 246 3.96 -29.63 -9.77
C ALA A 246 3.13 -28.38 -9.47
N LYS A 247 2.04 -28.13 -10.23
CA LYS A 247 1.09 -27.03 -10.03
C LYS A 247 -0.17 -27.45 -9.27
N CYS A 248 -0.48 -28.74 -9.20
CA CYS A 248 -1.59 -29.24 -8.40
C CYS A 248 -1.19 -29.14 -6.92
N LYS A 249 -1.98 -28.40 -6.14
CA LYS A 249 -1.74 -28.12 -4.73
C LYS A 249 -3.04 -28.25 -3.96
N VAL A 250 -2.95 -28.70 -2.72
CA VAL A 250 -4.10 -28.73 -1.80
C VAL A 250 -3.98 -27.56 -0.83
N LEU A 251 -5.06 -26.77 -0.75
CA LEU A 251 -5.23 -25.74 0.27
C LEU A 251 -6.26 -26.25 1.27
N HIS A 252 -5.97 -26.16 2.57
CA HIS A 252 -6.83 -26.66 3.65
C HIS A 252 -7.50 -25.52 4.41
N PRO A 253 -8.46 -24.77 3.84
CA PRO A 253 -9.06 -23.65 4.54
C PRO A 253 -9.82 -24.11 5.79
N GLY A 254 -9.75 -23.31 6.86
CA GLY A 254 -10.45 -23.56 8.13
C GLY A 254 -9.50 -23.80 9.30
N GLN A 255 -9.97 -23.51 10.51
CA GLN A 255 -9.15 -23.61 11.73
C GLN A 255 -9.02 -25.06 12.22
N ASP A 256 -10.06 -25.86 12.04
CA ASP A 256 -10.16 -27.24 12.52
C ASP A 256 -10.09 -28.26 11.37
N ASN A 257 -9.39 -27.91 10.28
CA ASN A 257 -9.29 -28.78 9.11
C ASN A 257 -8.39 -30.00 9.45
N PRO A 258 -8.84 -31.25 9.22
CA PRO A 258 -8.03 -32.45 9.47
C PRO A 258 -6.79 -32.59 8.58
N GLN A 259 -6.63 -31.74 7.56
CA GLN A 259 -5.50 -31.73 6.62
C GLN A 259 -5.30 -33.08 5.90
N TYR A 260 -6.40 -33.66 5.41
CA TYR A 260 -6.36 -34.91 4.67
C TYR A 260 -5.46 -34.84 3.43
N GLN A 261 -4.74 -35.93 3.16
CA GLN A 261 -3.91 -36.05 1.97
C GLN A 261 -4.68 -36.69 0.82
N TYR A 262 -4.44 -36.18 -0.38
CA TYR A 262 -5.04 -36.64 -1.63
C TYR A 262 -3.97 -37.13 -2.60
N ARG A 263 -4.33 -38.11 -3.40
CA ARG A 263 -3.46 -38.70 -4.41
C ARG A 263 -3.94 -38.32 -5.80
N LEU A 264 -3.00 -37.97 -6.68
CA LEU A 264 -3.27 -37.74 -8.10
C LEU A 264 -2.28 -38.56 -8.93
N GLU A 265 -2.80 -39.46 -9.76
CA GLU A 265 -2.03 -40.57 -10.33
C GLU A 265 -1.38 -41.39 -9.19
N ASP A 266 -0.08 -41.65 -9.28
CA ASP A 266 0.69 -42.40 -8.27
C ASP A 266 1.41 -41.50 -7.24
N GLU A 267 1.10 -40.19 -7.19
CA GLU A 267 1.82 -39.22 -6.35
C GLU A 267 0.88 -38.50 -5.36
N TRP A 268 1.39 -38.23 -4.16
CA TRP A 268 0.70 -37.39 -3.19
C TRP A 268 0.73 -35.93 -3.62
N ILE A 269 -0.44 -35.27 -3.60
CA ILE A 269 -0.50 -33.83 -3.89
C ILE A 269 0.09 -33.06 -2.71
N GLU A 270 1.05 -32.18 -2.98
CA GLU A 270 1.64 -31.32 -1.95
C GLU A 270 0.60 -30.33 -1.40
N SER A 271 0.51 -30.25 -0.08
CA SER A 271 -0.23 -29.19 0.60
C SER A 271 0.54 -27.87 0.57
N SER A 272 -0.19 -26.77 0.47
CA SER A 272 0.39 -25.43 0.44
C SER A 272 -0.47 -24.47 1.25
N PRO A 273 0.11 -23.66 2.15
CA PRO A 273 -0.65 -22.74 2.99
C PRO A 273 -1.20 -21.53 2.23
N VAL A 274 -0.64 -21.24 1.05
CA VAL A 274 -1.03 -20.10 0.21
C VAL A 274 -0.98 -20.49 -1.26
N GLU A 275 -2.11 -20.35 -1.95
CA GLU A 275 -2.21 -20.64 -3.37
C GLU A 275 -2.65 -19.43 -4.19
N LYS A 276 -2.15 -19.35 -5.43
CA LYS A 276 -2.46 -18.26 -6.35
C LYS A 276 -3.60 -18.66 -7.27
N ASP A 277 -4.70 -17.93 -7.19
CA ASP A 277 -5.89 -18.18 -7.98
C ASP A 277 -6.35 -16.91 -8.70
N LEU A 278 -6.45 -16.93 -10.04
CA LEU A 278 -6.82 -15.77 -10.87
C LEU A 278 -6.08 -14.48 -10.49
N GLU A 279 -4.81 -14.62 -10.13
CA GLU A 279 -3.92 -13.56 -9.63
C GLU A 279 -4.11 -13.07 -8.19
N ILE A 280 -4.96 -13.75 -7.43
CA ILE A 280 -5.26 -13.48 -6.03
C ILE A 280 -4.62 -14.58 -5.18
N MET A 281 -3.84 -14.19 -4.18
CA MET A 281 -3.32 -15.14 -3.21
C MET A 281 -4.40 -15.47 -2.18
N VAL A 282 -4.73 -16.75 -2.07
CA VAL A 282 -5.66 -17.28 -1.08
C VAL A 282 -4.86 -18.02 -0.01
N HIS A 283 -4.91 -17.51 1.22
CA HIS A 283 -4.29 -18.16 2.37
C HIS A 283 -5.31 -19.07 3.05
N GLU A 284 -4.86 -20.19 3.62
CA GLU A 284 -5.63 -21.11 4.48
C GLU A 284 -6.52 -20.40 5.53
N LYS A 285 -6.02 -19.33 6.16
CA LYS A 285 -6.76 -18.55 7.17
C LYS A 285 -7.59 -17.39 6.58
N PHE A 286 -7.64 -17.27 5.25
CA PHE A 286 -8.21 -16.14 4.53
C PHE A 286 -7.68 -14.76 4.97
N ASP A 287 -6.41 -14.69 5.40
CA ASP A 287 -5.73 -13.42 5.66
C ASP A 287 -5.34 -12.74 4.35
N MET A 288 -6.05 -11.65 4.03
CA MET A 288 -5.85 -10.88 2.80
C MET A 288 -4.67 -9.90 2.89
N SER A 289 -3.99 -9.79 4.04
CA SER A 289 -2.83 -8.90 4.22
C SER A 289 -1.73 -9.21 3.21
N TRP A 290 -1.50 -10.50 2.91
CA TRP A 290 -0.49 -10.92 1.94
C TRP A 290 -0.82 -10.45 0.52
N GLN A 291 -2.07 -10.58 0.10
CA GLN A 291 -2.54 -10.09 -1.19
C GLN A 291 -2.40 -8.56 -1.28
N CYS A 292 -2.74 -7.84 -0.21
CA CYS A 292 -2.55 -6.39 -0.14
C CYS A 292 -1.08 -6.01 -0.35
N ALA A 293 -0.14 -6.70 0.33
CA ALA A 293 1.29 -6.44 0.18
C ALA A 293 1.78 -6.67 -1.26
N LEU A 294 1.33 -7.74 -1.91
CA LEU A 294 1.69 -8.04 -3.31
C LEU A 294 1.10 -7.01 -4.29
N ALA A 295 -0.15 -6.62 -4.11
CA ALA A 295 -0.79 -5.57 -4.90
C ALA A 295 -0.02 -4.25 -4.79
N VAL A 296 0.31 -3.83 -3.56
CA VAL A 296 1.13 -2.64 -3.26
C VAL A 296 2.52 -2.75 -3.89
N GLN A 297 3.15 -3.91 -3.85
CA GLN A 297 4.47 -4.13 -4.44
C GLN A 297 4.44 -3.96 -5.97
N LYS A 298 3.49 -4.62 -6.66
CA LYS A 298 3.29 -4.48 -8.11
C LYS A 298 3.02 -3.03 -8.50
N ALA A 299 2.07 -2.39 -7.80
CA ALA A 299 1.68 -1.01 -8.06
C ALA A 299 2.85 -0.02 -7.84
N ASN A 300 3.63 -0.18 -6.75
CA ASN A 300 4.81 0.65 -6.51
C ASN A 300 5.92 0.41 -7.55
N CYS A 301 6.09 -0.82 -8.04
CA CYS A 301 7.05 -1.11 -9.09
C CYS A 301 6.72 -0.32 -10.37
N ILE A 302 5.46 -0.36 -10.79
CA ILE A 302 4.94 0.37 -11.95
C ILE A 302 5.04 1.87 -11.73
N LEU A 303 4.62 2.37 -10.56
CA LEU A 303 4.76 3.77 -10.21
C LEU A 303 6.22 4.24 -10.22
N GLY A 304 7.15 3.38 -9.79
CA GLY A 304 8.59 3.61 -9.88
C GLY A 304 9.13 3.63 -11.31
N CYS A 305 8.52 2.86 -12.22
CA CYS A 305 8.80 2.93 -13.65
C CYS A 305 8.29 4.26 -14.24
N ILE A 306 7.05 4.65 -13.96
CA ILE A 306 6.48 5.94 -14.38
C ILE A 306 7.36 7.10 -13.90
N LYS A 307 7.73 7.10 -12.61
CA LYS A 307 8.58 8.14 -12.03
C LYS A 307 9.95 8.26 -12.71
N ARG A 308 10.54 7.15 -13.17
CA ARG A 308 11.86 7.16 -13.81
C ARG A 308 11.81 7.39 -15.32
N GLY A 309 10.78 6.86 -15.98
CA GLY A 309 10.65 6.85 -17.44
C GLY A 309 9.94 8.06 -18.01
N VAL A 310 8.98 8.63 -17.27
CA VAL A 310 8.24 9.82 -17.71
C VAL A 310 8.93 11.05 -17.14
N THR A 311 9.37 11.96 -18.01
CA THR A 311 10.00 13.23 -17.62
C THR A 311 8.96 14.26 -17.21
N SER A 312 7.83 14.31 -17.95
CA SER A 312 6.71 15.19 -17.63
C SER A 312 6.11 14.87 -16.26
N ARG A 313 5.69 15.94 -15.57
CA ARG A 313 4.98 15.89 -14.28
C ARG A 313 3.60 16.54 -14.37
N LEU A 314 3.13 16.85 -15.57
CA LEU A 314 1.82 17.44 -15.78
C LEU A 314 0.70 16.48 -15.34
N ARG A 315 -0.39 17.06 -14.82
CA ARG A 315 -1.58 16.33 -14.35
C ARG A 315 -2.13 15.44 -15.45
N GLU A 316 -2.19 15.96 -16.66
CA GLU A 316 -2.73 15.36 -17.88
C GLU A 316 -1.92 14.14 -18.32
N VAL A 317 -0.68 14.00 -17.86
CA VAL A 317 0.18 12.86 -18.16
C VAL A 317 0.19 11.85 -17.01
N ILE A 318 0.38 12.34 -15.77
CA ILE A 318 0.55 11.45 -14.61
C ILE A 318 -0.78 10.79 -14.21
N LEU A 319 -1.91 11.50 -14.28
CA LEU A 319 -3.20 10.95 -13.87
C LEU A 319 -3.66 9.79 -14.78
N PRO A 320 -3.62 9.88 -16.13
CA PRO A 320 -3.99 8.75 -16.96
C PRO A 320 -3.08 7.53 -16.74
N LEU A 321 -1.77 7.74 -16.58
CA LEU A 321 -0.83 6.63 -16.31
C LEU A 321 -1.09 5.96 -14.96
N TYR A 322 -1.41 6.74 -13.93
CA TYR A 322 -1.81 6.18 -12.63
C TYR A 322 -3.10 5.37 -12.77
N SER A 323 -4.12 5.92 -13.42
CA SER A 323 -5.43 5.29 -13.55
C SER A 323 -5.40 4.02 -14.41
N THR A 324 -4.57 3.98 -15.45
CA THR A 324 -4.51 2.85 -16.40
C THR A 324 -3.54 1.75 -15.96
N LEU A 325 -2.40 2.08 -15.36
CA LEU A 325 -1.34 1.10 -15.09
C LEU A 325 -1.20 0.76 -13.60
N VAL A 326 -1.48 1.70 -12.69
CA VAL A 326 -1.23 1.50 -11.25
C VAL A 326 -2.52 1.11 -10.53
N ARG A 327 -3.60 1.87 -10.77
CA ARG A 327 -4.88 1.71 -10.09
C ARG A 327 -5.53 0.33 -10.28
N PRO A 328 -5.48 -0.31 -11.47
CA PRO A 328 -6.11 -1.62 -11.63
C PRO A 328 -5.52 -2.67 -10.69
N HIS A 329 -4.23 -2.61 -10.38
CA HIS A 329 -3.61 -3.53 -9.41
C HIS A 329 -4.07 -3.32 -7.96
N LEU A 330 -4.63 -2.15 -7.63
CA LEU A 330 -5.16 -1.83 -6.31
C LEU A 330 -6.67 -2.10 -6.20
N GLU A 331 -7.39 -2.08 -7.32
CA GLU A 331 -8.86 -2.20 -7.37
C GLU A 331 -9.36 -3.56 -7.94
N TYR A 332 -8.51 -4.31 -8.65
CA TYR A 332 -8.90 -5.57 -9.28
C TYR A 332 -9.39 -6.61 -8.27
N CYS A 333 -10.59 -7.16 -8.50
CA CYS A 333 -11.26 -8.15 -7.67
C CYS A 333 -11.32 -7.80 -6.17
N VAL A 334 -11.41 -6.51 -5.85
CA VAL A 334 -11.41 -6.05 -4.44
C VAL A 334 -12.62 -6.55 -3.65
N GLN A 335 -13.70 -6.92 -4.32
CA GLN A 335 -14.84 -7.60 -3.72
C GLN A 335 -14.41 -8.93 -3.08
N LEU A 336 -13.43 -9.63 -3.66
CA LEU A 336 -12.99 -10.94 -3.17
C LEU A 336 -11.99 -10.83 -2.01
N TRP A 337 -10.98 -9.96 -2.11
CA TRP A 337 -9.88 -9.89 -1.14
C TRP A 337 -9.86 -8.60 -0.31
N GLY A 338 -10.91 -7.78 -0.37
CA GLY A 338 -10.94 -6.42 0.18
C GLY A 338 -10.30 -6.32 1.58
N PRO A 339 -9.38 -5.36 1.80
CA PRO A 339 -8.54 -5.29 3.00
C PRO A 339 -9.39 -5.31 4.27
N GLN A 340 -8.96 -6.12 5.25
CA GLN A 340 -9.70 -6.30 6.51
C GLN A 340 -9.14 -5.44 7.64
N TYR A 341 -7.85 -5.12 7.59
CA TYR A 341 -7.17 -4.38 8.63
C TYR A 341 -6.88 -2.95 8.17
N LYS A 342 -6.98 -2.00 9.11
CA LYS A 342 -6.67 -0.58 8.84
C LYS A 342 -5.25 -0.38 8.29
N LYS A 343 -4.28 -1.16 8.80
CA LYS A 343 -2.90 -1.18 8.31
C LYS A 343 -2.83 -1.45 6.80
N ASP A 344 -3.63 -2.38 6.27
CA ASP A 344 -3.58 -2.77 4.85
C ASP A 344 -4.26 -1.72 3.98
N MET A 345 -5.36 -1.13 4.47
CA MET A 345 -6.01 0.00 3.82
C MET A 345 -5.05 1.19 3.69
N GLU A 346 -4.32 1.51 4.74
CA GLU A 346 -3.30 2.57 4.74
C GLU A 346 -2.14 2.25 3.79
N LEU A 347 -1.70 0.99 3.70
CA LEU A 347 -0.65 0.56 2.77
C LEU A 347 -1.07 0.75 1.30
N LEU A 348 -2.31 0.39 0.96
CA LEU A 348 -2.87 0.64 -0.37
C LEU A 348 -2.97 2.13 -0.65
N GLU A 349 -3.51 2.90 0.29
CA GLU A 349 -3.67 4.35 0.18
C GLU A 349 -2.32 5.07 0.00
N GLN A 350 -1.25 4.52 0.58
CA GLN A 350 0.10 5.06 0.44
C GLN A 350 0.57 5.07 -1.03
N VAL A 351 0.11 4.13 -1.87
CA VAL A 351 0.43 4.11 -3.29
C VAL A 351 -0.20 5.32 -3.98
N GLN A 352 -1.49 5.59 -3.73
CA GLN A 352 -2.16 6.77 -4.27
C GLN A 352 -1.52 8.06 -3.75
N ARG A 353 -1.18 8.15 -2.46
CA ARG A 353 -0.46 9.30 -1.87
C ARG A 353 0.87 9.58 -2.57
N ARG A 354 1.60 8.54 -2.98
CA ARG A 354 2.85 8.68 -3.74
C ARG A 354 2.59 9.11 -5.18
N ALA A 355 1.56 8.56 -5.82
CA ALA A 355 1.18 8.92 -7.18
C ALA A 355 0.74 10.39 -7.29
N THR A 356 -0.13 10.86 -6.39
CA THR A 356 -0.57 12.26 -6.39
C THR A 356 0.56 13.23 -6.04
N LYS A 357 1.59 12.79 -5.30
CA LYS A 357 2.78 13.60 -5.04
C LYS A 357 3.69 13.73 -6.26
N LEU A 358 3.61 12.76 -7.19
CA LEU A 358 4.42 12.77 -8.40
C LEU A 358 3.96 13.84 -9.38
N THR A 359 2.68 14.23 -9.33
CA THR A 359 2.14 15.32 -10.14
C THR A 359 2.75 16.66 -9.70
N GLY A 360 3.21 17.46 -10.67
CA GLY A 360 3.78 18.77 -10.46
C GLY A 360 2.77 19.73 -9.82
N GLY A 361 3.25 20.66 -9.00
CA GLY A 361 2.40 21.59 -8.25
C GLY A 361 1.74 20.99 -7.00
N MET A 362 1.72 19.67 -6.85
CA MET A 362 1.02 19.01 -5.73
C MET A 362 1.91 18.83 -4.47
N GLU A 363 3.21 19.11 -4.53
CA GLU A 363 4.18 18.68 -3.51
C GLU A 363 3.94 19.26 -2.11
N HIS A 364 3.41 20.49 -2.05
CA HIS A 364 3.20 21.28 -0.83
C HIS A 364 1.80 21.13 -0.24
N LEU A 365 0.86 20.61 -1.02
CA LEU A 365 -0.52 20.43 -0.62
C LEU A 365 -0.69 19.23 0.32
N SER A 366 -1.67 19.30 1.21
CA SER A 366 -2.04 18.15 2.04
C SER A 366 -2.57 17.01 1.16
N TYR A 367 -2.70 15.80 1.71
CA TYR A 367 -3.22 14.69 0.90
C TYR A 367 -4.66 14.95 0.44
N GLU A 368 -5.50 15.49 1.31
CA GLU A 368 -6.90 15.76 1.02
C GLU A 368 -7.04 16.87 -0.04
N ASP A 369 -6.23 17.92 0.04
CA ASP A 369 -6.23 19.01 -0.95
C ASP A 369 -5.78 18.50 -2.32
N ARG A 370 -4.75 17.64 -2.36
CA ARG A 370 -4.31 16.99 -3.61
C ARG A 370 -5.42 16.17 -4.25
N LEU A 371 -6.24 15.47 -3.46
CA LEU A 371 -7.36 14.69 -3.99
C LEU A 371 -8.42 15.60 -4.60
N ARG A 372 -8.74 16.73 -3.94
CA ARG A 372 -9.69 17.72 -4.48
C ARG A 372 -9.19 18.35 -5.77
N GLU A 373 -7.94 18.80 -5.79
CA GLU A 373 -7.31 19.46 -6.95
C GLU A 373 -7.20 18.53 -8.16
N LEU A 374 -6.90 17.24 -7.92
CA LEU A 374 -6.78 16.23 -8.97
C LEU A 374 -8.12 15.58 -9.35
N GLY A 375 -9.22 15.92 -8.66
CA GLY A 375 -10.53 15.30 -8.88
C GLY A 375 -10.56 13.80 -8.60
N LEU A 376 -9.82 13.35 -7.58
CA LEU A 376 -9.70 11.93 -7.22
C LEU A 376 -10.43 11.61 -5.91
N PHE A 377 -11.15 10.50 -5.88
CA PHE A 377 -11.57 9.88 -4.61
C PHE A 377 -10.42 9.14 -3.95
N ASN A 378 -10.45 9.03 -2.62
CA ASN A 378 -9.58 8.09 -1.89
C ASN A 378 -9.91 6.64 -2.27
N LEU A 379 -8.97 5.70 -2.09
CA LEU A 379 -9.20 4.33 -2.56
C LEU A 379 -10.29 3.61 -1.75
N GLU A 380 -10.53 4.02 -0.50
CA GLU A 380 -11.58 3.45 0.33
C GLU A 380 -12.98 3.75 -0.23
N LYS A 381 -13.27 5.00 -0.57
CA LYS A 381 -14.53 5.39 -1.24
C LYS A 381 -14.68 4.69 -2.59
N ARG A 382 -13.58 4.51 -3.33
CA ARG A 382 -13.59 3.79 -4.61
C ARG A 382 -13.96 2.32 -4.44
N ARG A 383 -13.40 1.65 -3.44
CA ARG A 383 -13.78 0.27 -3.10
C ARG A 383 -15.24 0.19 -2.71
N LEU A 384 -15.70 1.08 -1.85
CA LEU A 384 -17.11 1.16 -1.46
C LEU A 384 -18.03 1.36 -2.67
N GLN A 385 -17.66 2.23 -3.61
CA GLN A 385 -18.40 2.43 -4.86
C GLN A 385 -18.42 1.15 -5.72
N GLY A 386 -17.30 0.45 -5.83
CA GLY A 386 -17.22 -0.84 -6.50
C GLY A 386 -18.06 -1.92 -5.82
N ASP A 387 -18.11 -1.92 -4.49
CA ASP A 387 -18.91 -2.86 -3.72
C ASP A 387 -20.42 -2.62 -3.94
N LEU A 388 -20.84 -1.36 -3.88
CA LEU A 388 -22.22 -0.94 -4.16
C LEU A 388 -22.64 -1.25 -5.60
N THR A 389 -21.75 -1.03 -6.57
CA THR A 389 -22.02 -1.33 -7.99
C THR A 389 -22.24 -2.83 -8.19
N ALA A 390 -21.38 -3.66 -7.62
CA ALA A 390 -21.52 -5.10 -7.69
C ALA A 390 -22.81 -5.57 -6.99
N ALA A 391 -23.11 -5.04 -5.80
CA ALA A 391 -24.33 -5.39 -5.07
C ALA A 391 -25.59 -5.04 -5.87
N PHE A 392 -25.62 -3.85 -6.49
CA PHE A 392 -26.71 -3.43 -7.37
C PHE A 392 -26.87 -4.37 -8.58
N GLN A 393 -25.77 -4.80 -9.22
CA GLN A 393 -25.82 -5.75 -10.33
C GLN A 393 -26.38 -7.12 -9.91
N TYR A 394 -26.03 -7.62 -8.72
CA TYR A 394 -26.63 -8.85 -8.17
C TYR A 394 -28.13 -8.69 -7.94
N ILE A 395 -28.57 -7.55 -7.37
CA ILE A 395 -29.99 -7.28 -7.08
C ILE A 395 -30.81 -7.12 -8.37
N LYS A 396 -30.26 -6.48 -9.40
CA LYS A 396 -30.91 -6.30 -10.70
C LYS A 396 -30.91 -7.57 -11.56
N GLY A 397 -30.35 -8.67 -11.06
CA GLY A 397 -30.32 -9.94 -11.77
C GLY A 397 -29.41 -9.93 -12.99
N ALA A 398 -28.42 -9.03 -13.07
CA ALA A 398 -27.38 -9.11 -14.11
C ALA A 398 -26.55 -10.40 -13.97
N TYR A 399 -26.45 -10.93 -12.75
CA TYR A 399 -25.88 -12.24 -12.41
C TYR A 399 -27.00 -13.26 -12.13
N LYS A 400 -27.75 -13.65 -13.17
CA LYS A 400 -29.01 -14.42 -13.09
C LYS A 400 -28.95 -15.75 -12.33
N LYS A 401 -27.79 -16.37 -12.10
CA LYS A 401 -27.67 -17.68 -11.43
C LYS A 401 -27.20 -17.62 -9.96
N ASP A 402 -26.62 -16.50 -9.50
CA ASP A 402 -26.02 -16.40 -8.16
C ASP A 402 -26.66 -15.32 -7.26
N GLY A 403 -27.40 -14.35 -7.83
CA GLY A 403 -27.96 -13.21 -7.10
C GLY A 403 -28.83 -13.61 -5.90
N GLU A 404 -29.69 -14.61 -6.07
CA GLU A 404 -30.60 -15.11 -5.02
C GLU A 404 -29.87 -15.80 -3.86
N ARG A 405 -28.70 -16.41 -4.15
CA ARG A 405 -27.83 -17.08 -3.15
C ARG A 405 -27.08 -16.05 -2.28
N PHE A 406 -26.68 -14.93 -2.88
CA PHE A 406 -25.94 -13.88 -2.18
C PHE A 406 -26.84 -12.87 -1.47
N PHE A 407 -27.93 -12.41 -2.08
CA PHE A 407 -28.80 -11.39 -1.50
C PHE A 407 -30.26 -11.84 -1.52
N THR A 408 -30.79 -12.21 -0.35
CA THR A 408 -32.21 -12.54 -0.21
C THR A 408 -32.99 -11.26 0.09
N LYS A 409 -33.97 -10.93 -0.74
CA LYS A 409 -34.90 -9.83 -0.48
C LYS A 409 -35.82 -10.22 0.68
N ALA A 410 -35.97 -9.36 1.67
CA ALA A 410 -36.98 -9.56 2.71
C ALA A 410 -38.37 -9.32 2.08
N CYS A 411 -39.20 -10.37 2.00
CA CYS A 411 -40.64 -10.16 1.82
C CYS A 411 -41.17 -9.51 3.09
N SER A 412 -41.72 -8.30 2.94
CA SER A 412 -42.49 -7.65 3.99
C SER A 412 -43.77 -7.14 3.38
N ASP A 413 -44.91 -7.60 3.89
CA ASP A 413 -46.25 -7.16 3.47
C ASP A 413 -46.63 -5.81 4.10
N ARG A 414 -45.69 -5.14 4.77
CA ARG A 414 -45.91 -3.83 5.39
C ARG A 414 -45.87 -2.72 4.34
N THR A 415 -47.03 -2.16 4.05
CA THR A 415 -47.29 -1.06 3.11
C THR A 415 -46.62 0.28 3.45
N ARG A 416 -46.00 0.43 4.64
CA ARG A 416 -45.36 1.67 5.13
C ARG A 416 -43.82 1.63 5.17
N GLY A 417 -43.17 0.63 4.58
CA GLY A 417 -41.71 0.51 4.52
C GLY A 417 -41.16 0.50 3.10
N ASN A 418 -39.89 0.88 2.93
CA ASN A 418 -39.22 0.76 1.63
C ASN A 418 -39.12 -0.73 1.25
N GLY A 419 -39.75 -1.14 0.13
CA GLY A 419 -39.87 -2.54 -0.32
C GLY A 419 -38.57 -3.20 -0.80
N PHE A 420 -37.40 -2.67 -0.43
CA PHE A 420 -36.06 -3.11 -0.84
C PHE A 420 -35.17 -3.40 0.38
N LYS A 421 -35.70 -4.06 1.41
CA LYS A 421 -34.89 -4.57 2.51
C LYS A 421 -34.20 -5.87 2.10
N LEU A 422 -32.90 -5.96 2.32
CA LEU A 422 -32.13 -7.20 2.16
C LEU A 422 -32.05 -7.90 3.51
N LYS A 423 -32.15 -9.24 3.50
CA LYS A 423 -31.99 -10.05 4.70
C LYS A 423 -30.49 -10.28 4.93
N GLU A 424 -29.95 -9.70 5.98
CA GLU A 424 -28.57 -9.99 6.39
C GLU A 424 -28.44 -11.44 6.88
N GLY A 425 -27.42 -12.14 6.41
CA GLY A 425 -27.07 -13.46 6.92
C GLY A 425 -26.40 -13.34 8.29
N LYS A 426 -26.92 -14.03 9.31
CA LYS A 426 -26.24 -14.13 10.61
C LYS A 426 -25.13 -15.17 10.51
N PHE A 427 -23.89 -14.78 10.83
CA PHE A 427 -22.73 -15.68 10.80
C PHE A 427 -22.10 -15.79 12.17
N ARG A 428 -21.69 -17.00 12.56
CA ARG A 428 -20.96 -17.27 13.82
C ARG A 428 -19.48 -16.87 13.76
N LEU A 429 -18.89 -16.79 12.56
CA LEU A 429 -17.46 -16.51 12.36
C LEU A 429 -17.23 -15.11 11.76
N ASP A 430 -16.31 -14.35 12.36
CA ASP A 430 -15.89 -13.01 11.88
C ASP A 430 -15.33 -13.00 10.46
N ILE A 431 -14.80 -14.14 10.02
CA ILE A 431 -14.25 -14.31 8.66
C ILE A 431 -15.35 -14.04 7.63
N LYS A 432 -16.55 -14.62 7.80
CA LYS A 432 -17.70 -14.40 6.91
C LYS A 432 -18.29 -12.99 7.06
N LYS A 433 -18.12 -12.34 8.21
CA LYS A 433 -18.59 -10.96 8.43
C LYS A 433 -17.92 -9.95 7.49
N LYS A 434 -16.68 -10.19 7.09
CA LYS A 434 -15.87 -9.27 6.26
C LYS A 434 -15.93 -9.56 4.75
N PHE A 435 -16.71 -10.55 4.32
CA PHE A 435 -16.93 -10.84 2.91
C PHE A 435 -17.82 -9.80 2.24
N PHE A 436 -17.68 -9.69 0.92
CA PHE A 436 -18.45 -8.80 0.06
C PHE A 436 -19.96 -8.82 0.31
N LYS A 437 -20.55 -10.00 0.55
CA LYS A 437 -21.98 -10.15 0.84
C LYS A 437 -22.46 -9.24 1.97
N ASN A 438 -21.67 -9.09 3.02
CA ASN A 438 -22.04 -8.31 4.20
C ASN A 438 -21.64 -6.84 4.06
N LYS A 439 -20.42 -6.57 3.55
CA LYS A 439 -19.96 -5.19 3.28
C LYS A 439 -20.86 -4.47 2.27
N GLY A 440 -21.22 -5.16 1.18
CA GLY A 440 -22.12 -4.64 0.15
C GLY A 440 -23.55 -4.50 0.64
N GLY A 441 -24.04 -5.43 1.48
CA GLY A 441 -25.36 -5.36 2.09
C GLY A 441 -25.51 -4.19 3.07
N GLU A 442 -24.61 -4.07 4.05
CA GLU A 442 -24.60 -3.00 5.05
C GLU A 442 -24.46 -1.62 4.39
N ALA A 443 -23.56 -1.48 3.40
CA ALA A 443 -23.36 -0.23 2.67
C ALA A 443 -24.60 0.16 1.86
N LEU A 444 -25.25 -0.80 1.21
CA LEU A 444 -26.44 -0.56 0.42
C LEU A 444 -27.65 -0.22 1.31
N GLU A 445 -27.77 -0.86 2.48
CA GLU A 445 -28.79 -0.51 3.46
C GLU A 445 -28.57 0.90 4.05
N GLN A 446 -27.33 1.29 4.36
CA GLN A 446 -27.02 2.65 4.81
C GLN A 446 -27.29 3.71 3.73
N VAL A 447 -27.01 3.40 2.46
CA VAL A 447 -27.32 4.30 1.33
C VAL A 447 -28.84 4.40 1.12
N VAL A 448 -29.57 3.27 1.20
CA VAL A 448 -31.03 3.24 1.10
C VAL A 448 -31.68 4.00 2.26
N GLN A 449 -31.22 3.81 3.50
CA GLN A 449 -31.70 4.51 4.69
C GLN A 449 -31.44 6.03 4.62
N ARG A 450 -30.27 6.46 4.11
CA ARG A 450 -29.96 7.89 3.91
C ARG A 450 -30.74 8.52 2.75
N SER A 451 -31.18 7.70 1.79
CA SER A 451 -31.98 8.14 0.64
C SER A 451 -33.48 8.20 0.95
N CYS A 452 -33.94 7.68 2.10
CA CYS A 452 -35.35 7.69 2.54
C CYS A 452 -35.94 9.09 2.82
N GLY A 453 -35.27 10.17 2.42
CA GLY A 453 -35.82 11.53 2.40
C GLY A 453 -35.94 12.17 1.01
N CYS A 454 -35.54 11.48 -0.08
CA CYS A 454 -35.58 12.05 -1.42
C CYS A 454 -36.00 10.99 -2.47
N PRO A 455 -37.09 11.21 -3.23
CA PRO A 455 -37.47 10.34 -4.33
C PRO A 455 -36.57 10.64 -5.52
N ILE A 456 -35.38 10.04 -5.57
CA ILE A 456 -34.54 10.14 -6.77
C ILE A 456 -33.89 8.81 -7.13
N ILE A 457 -34.72 7.92 -7.68
CA ILE A 457 -34.26 6.82 -8.54
C ILE A 457 -33.85 7.35 -9.94
N GLY A 458 -34.08 8.64 -10.23
CA GLY A 458 -33.69 9.31 -11.49
C GLY A 458 -32.34 10.06 -11.50
N SER A 459 -31.68 10.33 -10.37
CA SER A 459 -30.46 11.19 -10.32
C SER A 459 -29.16 10.45 -10.05
N VAL A 460 -29.21 9.13 -9.83
CA VAL A 460 -27.98 8.33 -9.84
C VAL A 460 -27.37 8.29 -11.25
N GLN A 461 -28.12 8.65 -12.29
CA GLN A 461 -27.56 8.93 -13.62
C GLN A 461 -26.83 10.27 -13.71
N SER A 462 -27.26 11.33 -13.01
CA SER A 462 -26.63 12.67 -13.16
C SER A 462 -25.37 12.85 -12.33
N GLN A 463 -25.19 12.10 -11.23
CA GLN A 463 -23.97 12.11 -10.43
C GLN A 463 -22.91 11.08 -10.87
N VAL A 464 -23.29 10.13 -11.74
CA VAL A 464 -22.39 9.14 -12.35
C VAL A 464 -22.08 9.48 -13.82
N GLY A 465 -22.81 10.43 -14.41
CA GLY A 465 -22.70 10.85 -15.82
C GLY A 465 -21.55 11.80 -16.17
N TRP A 466 -20.83 12.37 -15.20
CA TRP A 466 -19.63 13.18 -15.50
C TRP A 466 -18.37 12.33 -15.34
N GLY A 467 -17.98 11.65 -16.42
CA GLY A 467 -16.69 10.96 -16.52
C GLY A 467 -16.60 9.77 -17.47
N PHE A 468 -17.65 9.43 -18.22
CA PHE A 468 -17.59 8.36 -19.22
C PHE A 468 -17.15 8.81 -20.62
N GLY A 469 -16.94 10.11 -20.85
CA GLY A 469 -16.35 10.64 -22.07
C GLY A 469 -14.87 10.93 -21.88
N ASN A 470 -14.03 9.88 -22.00
CA ASN A 470 -12.58 9.88 -22.33
C ASN A 470 -11.81 8.81 -21.54
N LEU A 471 -11.89 7.55 -22.01
CA LEU A 471 -10.78 6.60 -22.19
C LEU A 471 -11.39 5.19 -22.40
N ILE A 472 -11.64 4.86 -23.66
CA ILE A 472 -11.26 3.55 -24.19
C ILE A 472 -9.86 3.73 -24.78
#